data_AF-A0A3A9I2L8-F1
#
_entry.id   AF-A0A3A9I2L8-F1
#
_cell.length_a   1.000
_cell.length_b   1.000
_cell.length_c   1.000
_cell.angle_alpha   90.00
_cell.angle_beta   90.00
_cell.angle_gamma   90.00
#
_symmetry.space_group_name_H-M   'P 1'
#
loop_
_entity.id
_entity.type
_entity.pdbx_description
1 polymer ?
#
loop_
_entity_poly.entity_id
_entity_poly.type
_entity_poly.pdbx_seq_one_letter_code
_entity_poly.pdbx_strand_id
1 'polypeptide(L)'
;MPVDMRLFKDLIQRYEWPKAIAVTGALGSGKTEWVLNLALGLKTTEEKVTIADADIINPYFCIRQVVNALEKKGFTVLTAPGQAKWADMPVVSAEVDWALSSPGKLMIDIGGDAEGALALKQFQKRIIQAGYLLVLVVNAFRPQTCTVEKIELMCRRMEEICGLKVGALISNSHLMNETTVETVTEGYQLVQNAARRMGLPLLYVGTSPELYEDTVKALAGERVPVWPVSRYMLLPWEPGAIWATGFPARHHAGRIFREKGQSPFQNLGRGIPPENF
;
A
#
# COMPACT_ATOMS: atom_id res chain seq x y z
N MET A 1 14.33 -0.61 -12.90
CA MET A 1 14.68 0.78 -13.29
C MET A 1 14.53 1.66 -12.04
N PRO A 2 15.29 2.75 -11.85
CA PRO A 2 15.01 3.67 -10.75
C PRO A 2 13.57 4.19 -10.89
N VAL A 3 12.86 4.24 -9.77
CA VAL A 3 11.48 4.77 -9.71
C VAL A 3 11.53 6.24 -10.11
N ASP A 4 10.92 6.59 -11.25
CA ASP A 4 10.88 7.98 -11.69
C ASP A 4 9.92 8.78 -10.81
N MET A 5 10.47 9.63 -9.96
CA MET A 5 9.68 10.49 -9.07
C MET A 5 8.76 11.46 -9.86
N ARG A 6 9.06 11.73 -11.14
CA ARG A 6 8.18 12.50 -12.02
C ARG A 6 6.92 11.72 -12.36
N LEU A 7 7.05 10.43 -12.67
CA LEU A 7 5.90 9.55 -12.92
C LEU A 7 4.96 9.53 -11.72
N PHE A 8 5.50 9.38 -10.50
CA PHE A 8 4.68 9.41 -9.28
C PHE A 8 3.99 10.74 -9.04
N LYS A 9 4.68 11.85 -9.32
CA LYS A 9 4.08 13.18 -9.26
C LYS A 9 2.90 13.30 -10.23
N ASP A 10 3.10 12.90 -11.49
CA ASP A 10 2.06 12.96 -12.52
C ASP A 10 0.87 12.06 -12.17
N LEU A 11 1.12 10.87 -11.63
CA LEU A 11 0.07 9.95 -11.20
C LEU A 11 -0.76 10.53 -10.04
N ILE A 12 -0.13 11.18 -9.07
CA ILE A 12 -0.81 11.78 -7.92
C ILE A 12 -1.61 13.01 -8.32
N GLN A 13 -1.08 13.86 -9.20
CA GLN A 13 -1.74 15.10 -9.67
C GLN A 13 -2.99 14.84 -10.52
N ARG A 14 -3.27 13.59 -10.90
CA ARG A 14 -4.53 13.21 -11.58
C ARG A 14 -5.76 13.33 -10.69
N TYR A 15 -5.59 13.35 -9.37
CA TYR A 15 -6.67 13.38 -8.41
C TYR A 15 -6.44 14.46 -7.36
N GLU A 16 -7.53 15.05 -6.89
CA GLU A 16 -7.51 15.86 -5.68
C GLU A 16 -7.59 14.93 -4.47
N TRP A 17 -6.55 14.96 -3.63
CA TRP A 17 -6.47 14.12 -2.45
C TRP A 17 -7.00 14.88 -1.23
N PRO A 18 -7.94 14.32 -0.46
CA PRO A 18 -8.45 14.95 0.76
C PRO A 18 -7.41 14.88 1.89
N LYS A 19 -7.76 15.39 3.07
CA LYS A 19 -6.87 15.40 4.24
C LYS A 19 -6.47 13.99 4.68
N ALA A 20 -7.44 13.08 4.76
CA ALA A 20 -7.21 11.69 5.16
C ALA A 20 -7.43 10.72 4.00
N ILE A 21 -6.49 9.83 3.76
CA ILE A 21 -6.61 8.75 2.78
C ILE A 21 -6.45 7.45 3.55
N ALA A 22 -7.53 6.68 3.61
CA ALA A 22 -7.55 5.43 4.35
C ALA A 22 -7.64 4.27 3.36
N VAL A 23 -6.82 3.23 3.55
CA VAL A 23 -6.69 2.12 2.61
C VAL A 23 -7.16 0.83 3.28
N THR A 24 -8.09 0.13 2.64
CA THR A 24 -8.67 -1.12 3.15
C THR A 24 -8.82 -2.18 2.04
N GLY A 25 -9.28 -3.38 2.37
CA GLY A 25 -9.41 -4.52 1.47
C GLY A 25 -9.01 -5.86 2.09
N ALA A 26 -9.26 -6.93 1.34
CA ALA A 26 -9.01 -8.30 1.80
C ALA A 26 -7.59 -8.52 2.33
N LEU A 27 -7.41 -9.52 3.20
CA LEU A 27 -6.08 -9.97 3.59
C LEU A 27 -5.27 -10.35 2.34
N GLY A 28 -4.03 -9.86 2.27
CA GLY A 28 -3.16 -10.11 1.12
C GLY A 28 -3.58 -9.41 -0.18
N SER A 29 -4.46 -8.39 -0.14
CA SER A 29 -4.75 -7.55 -1.31
C SER A 29 -3.67 -6.49 -1.60
N GLY A 30 -2.68 -6.34 -0.72
CA GLY A 30 -1.58 -5.38 -0.87
C GLY A 30 -1.84 -3.99 -0.29
N LYS A 31 -2.76 -3.85 0.67
CA LYS A 31 -3.10 -2.58 1.35
C LYS A 31 -1.88 -1.79 1.81
N THR A 32 -1.03 -2.39 2.63
CA THR A 32 0.18 -1.74 3.17
C THR A 32 1.11 -1.26 2.06
N GLU A 33 1.30 -2.06 1.00
CA GLU A 33 2.10 -1.64 -0.15
C GLU A 33 1.49 -0.42 -0.83
N TRP A 34 0.18 -0.38 -1.00
CA TRP A 34 -0.52 0.79 -1.54
C TRP A 34 -0.44 2.01 -0.63
N VAL A 35 -0.52 1.84 0.69
CA VAL A 35 -0.30 2.94 1.65
C VAL A 35 1.07 3.55 1.45
N LEU A 36 2.12 2.73 1.37
CA LEU A 36 3.49 3.18 1.21
C LEU A 36 3.75 3.81 -0.15
N ASN A 37 3.24 3.22 -1.24
CA ASN A 37 3.37 3.75 -2.59
C ASN A 37 2.64 5.09 -2.74
N LEU A 38 1.41 5.20 -2.24
CA LEU A 38 0.67 6.47 -2.26
C LEU A 38 1.32 7.53 -1.37
N ALA A 39 1.83 7.16 -0.19
CA ALA A 39 2.55 8.10 0.69
C ALA A 39 3.81 8.66 -0.01
N LEU A 40 4.58 7.82 -0.69
CA LEU A 40 5.74 8.23 -1.48
C LEU A 40 5.35 9.14 -2.65
N GLY A 41 4.26 8.80 -3.35
CA GLY A 41 3.69 9.67 -4.38
C GLY A 41 3.27 11.03 -3.82
N LEU A 42 2.48 11.06 -2.75
CA LEU A 42 2.00 12.30 -2.13
C LEU A 42 3.17 13.19 -1.71
N LYS A 43 4.25 12.62 -1.17
CA LYS A 43 5.46 13.36 -0.78
C LYS A 43 6.13 14.13 -1.93
N THR A 44 5.82 13.82 -3.19
CA THR A 44 6.29 14.58 -4.36
C THR A 44 5.56 15.92 -4.56
N THR A 45 4.38 16.06 -3.95
CA THR A 45 3.49 17.23 -4.07
C THR A 45 3.16 17.87 -2.73
N GLU A 46 3.35 17.13 -1.63
CA GLU A 46 2.98 17.52 -0.27
C GLU A 46 4.22 17.58 0.60
N GLU A 47 4.37 18.69 1.34
CA GLU A 47 5.51 18.89 2.24
C GLU A 47 5.45 17.91 3.43
N LYS A 48 4.25 17.63 3.93
CA LYS A 48 4.03 16.80 5.13
C LYS A 48 3.06 15.66 4.84
N VAL A 49 3.54 14.43 5.01
CA VAL A 49 2.75 13.20 4.90
C VAL A 49 2.99 12.38 6.16
N THR A 50 1.91 12.10 6.88
CA THR A 50 1.89 11.25 8.07
C THR A 50 1.27 9.91 7.71
N ILE A 51 1.84 8.81 8.21
CA ILE A 51 1.33 7.45 7.98
C ILE A 51 0.92 6.87 9.34
N ALA A 52 -0.34 6.46 9.47
CA ALA A 52 -0.86 5.78 10.65
C ALA A 52 -1.09 4.29 10.36
N ASP A 53 -0.48 3.45 11.16
CA ASP A 53 -0.69 2.00 11.16
C ASP A 53 -1.82 1.65 12.13
N ALA A 54 -3.03 1.44 11.59
CA ALA A 54 -4.21 1.04 12.36
C ALA A 54 -4.51 -0.46 12.21
N ASP A 55 -3.66 -1.24 11.55
CA ASP A 55 -3.78 -2.71 11.49
C ASP A 55 -3.30 -3.33 12.82
N ILE A 56 -4.27 -3.82 13.60
CA ILE A 56 -4.05 -4.43 14.91
C ILE A 56 -3.82 -5.95 14.77
N ILE A 57 -4.26 -6.56 13.66
CA ILE A 57 -4.29 -8.02 13.50
C ILE A 57 -2.97 -8.58 12.99
N ASN A 58 -2.24 -7.87 12.12
CA ASN A 58 -1.08 -8.47 11.44
C ASN A 58 0.27 -8.11 12.11
N PRO A 59 0.81 -8.92 13.03
CA PRO A 59 2.10 -8.65 13.65
C PRO A 59 3.28 -8.82 12.69
N TYR A 60 3.08 -9.45 11.52
CA TYR A 60 4.15 -9.90 10.61
C TYR A 60 4.26 -9.13 9.30
N PHE A 61 3.25 -8.36 8.89
CA PHE A 61 3.31 -7.50 7.69
C PHE A 61 2.71 -6.14 8.03
N CYS A 62 3.49 -5.34 8.72
CA CYS A 62 3.03 -4.09 9.31
C CYS A 62 4.10 -3.01 9.11
N ILE A 63 3.64 -1.76 8.90
CA ILE A 63 4.47 -0.57 8.65
C ILE A 63 5.58 -0.40 9.70
N ARG A 64 5.37 -0.93 10.91
CA ARG A 64 6.37 -1.03 12.00
C ARG A 64 7.74 -1.55 11.55
N GLN A 65 7.81 -2.43 10.56
CA GLN A 65 9.09 -2.97 10.06
C GLN A 65 9.92 -1.96 9.28
N VAL A 66 9.28 -0.94 8.73
CA VAL A 66 9.91 0.04 7.85
C VAL A 66 9.92 1.46 8.42
N VAL A 67 9.48 1.67 9.68
CA VAL A 67 9.42 2.98 10.37
C VAL A 67 10.72 3.75 10.21
N ASN A 68 11.86 3.17 10.62
CA ASN A 68 13.17 3.83 10.55
C ASN A 68 13.55 4.26 9.11
N ALA A 69 13.10 3.51 8.09
CA ALA A 69 13.36 3.85 6.69
C ALA A 69 12.43 4.98 6.20
N LEU A 70 11.19 5.00 6.67
CA LEU A 70 10.21 6.05 6.38
C LEU A 70 10.56 7.38 7.07
N GLU A 71 10.94 7.35 8.34
CA GLU A 71 11.36 8.56 9.08
C GLU A 71 12.59 9.21 8.45
N LYS A 72 13.57 8.41 8.00
CA LYS A 72 14.73 8.90 7.24
C LYS A 72 14.36 9.57 5.92
N LYS A 73 13.15 9.35 5.41
CA LYS A 73 12.59 9.99 4.22
C LYS A 73 11.67 11.18 4.55
N GLY A 74 11.62 11.57 5.81
CA GLY A 74 10.82 12.71 6.28
C GLY A 74 9.33 12.42 6.38
N PHE A 75 8.93 11.15 6.55
CA PHE A 75 7.58 10.80 6.97
C PHE A 75 7.46 10.86 8.49
N THR A 76 6.30 11.26 8.98
CA THR A 76 5.90 11.00 10.37
C THR A 76 5.13 9.68 10.38
N VAL A 77 5.52 8.73 11.23
CA VAL A 77 4.87 7.42 11.30
C VAL A 77 4.25 7.24 12.69
N LEU A 78 2.95 6.98 12.74
CA LEU A 78 2.18 6.73 13.95
C LEU A 78 1.95 5.23 14.08
N THR A 79 2.57 4.62 15.08
CA THR A 79 2.45 3.19 15.40
C THR A 79 2.37 3.03 16.91
N ALA A 80 1.64 2.02 17.40
CA ALA A 80 1.61 1.72 18.83
C ALA A 80 3.04 1.49 19.38
N PRO A 81 3.42 2.14 20.50
CA PRO A 81 4.78 2.04 21.03
C PRO A 81 5.11 0.65 21.59
N GLY A 82 6.26 0.10 21.17
CA GLY A 82 6.92 -1.03 21.84
C GLY A 82 6.16 -2.37 21.87
N GLN A 83 6.46 -3.20 22.89
CA GLN A 83 5.84 -4.52 23.10
C GLN A 83 4.41 -4.46 23.69
N ALA A 84 3.88 -3.26 23.98
CA ALA A 84 2.56 -3.05 24.57
C ALA A 84 1.46 -3.06 23.49
N LYS A 85 1.26 -4.22 22.85
CA LYS A 85 0.42 -4.42 21.66
C LYS A 85 -1.09 -4.12 21.84
N TRP A 86 -1.59 -3.89 23.06
CA TRP A 86 -3.02 -3.74 23.33
C TRP A 86 -3.40 -2.62 24.33
N ALA A 87 -2.44 -2.14 25.13
CA ALA A 87 -2.72 -1.19 26.22
C ALA A 87 -2.73 0.28 25.78
N ASP A 88 -2.02 0.62 24.70
CA ASP A 88 -1.77 2.01 24.29
C ASP A 88 -2.64 2.49 23.12
N MET A 89 -3.75 1.79 22.83
CA MET A 89 -4.77 2.27 21.88
C MET A 89 -5.19 3.73 22.12
N PRO A 90 -5.30 4.23 23.38
CA PRO A 90 -5.60 5.64 23.63
C PRO A 90 -4.52 6.62 23.12
N VAL A 91 -3.24 6.24 23.14
CA VAL A 91 -2.13 7.10 22.72
C VAL A 91 -2.10 7.24 21.21
N VAL A 92 -2.16 6.12 20.48
CA VAL A 92 -2.27 6.13 19.01
C VAL A 92 -3.51 6.90 18.57
N SER A 93 -4.59 6.82 19.36
CA SER A 93 -5.81 7.57 19.09
C SER A 93 -5.63 9.08 19.21
N ALA A 94 -4.88 9.56 20.19
CA ALA A 94 -4.57 10.99 20.31
C ALA A 94 -3.69 11.50 19.16
N GLU A 95 -2.69 10.71 18.73
CA GLU A 95 -1.80 11.08 17.64
C GLU A 95 -2.51 11.10 16.28
N VAL A 96 -3.38 10.12 16.02
CA VAL A 96 -4.23 10.10 14.81
C VAL A 96 -5.17 11.30 14.82
N ASP A 97 -5.79 11.61 15.96
CA ASP A 97 -6.68 12.77 16.09
C ASP A 97 -5.95 14.10 15.84
N TRP A 98 -4.73 14.23 16.36
CA TRP A 98 -3.86 15.37 16.11
C TRP A 98 -3.47 15.47 14.62
N ALA A 99 -3.12 14.35 14.00
CA ALA A 99 -2.74 14.31 12.59
C ALA A 99 -3.91 14.69 11.66
N LEU A 100 -5.15 14.40 12.04
CA LEU A 100 -6.35 14.83 11.32
C LEU A 100 -6.53 16.35 11.32
N SER A 101 -6.05 17.06 12.35
CA SER A 101 -6.17 18.52 12.46
C SER A 101 -4.92 19.29 12.02
N SER A 102 -3.77 18.62 11.95
CA SER A 102 -2.48 19.23 11.59
C SER A 102 -2.36 19.51 10.08
N PRO A 103 -1.46 20.40 9.63
CA PRO A 103 -1.15 20.56 8.21
C PRO A 103 -0.58 19.28 7.55
N GLY A 104 -0.79 19.09 6.25
CA GLY A 104 -0.32 17.94 5.47
C GLY A 104 -1.37 16.84 5.26
N LYS A 105 -0.97 15.70 4.69
CA LYS A 105 -1.84 14.54 4.44
C LYS A 105 -1.66 13.44 5.48
N LEU A 106 -2.73 12.71 5.77
CA LEU A 106 -2.72 11.53 6.63
C LEU A 106 -3.09 10.28 5.82
N MET A 107 -2.15 9.35 5.71
CA MET A 107 -2.38 8.00 5.18
C MET A 107 -2.72 7.07 6.34
N ILE A 108 -3.75 6.23 6.21
CA ILE A 108 -4.17 5.29 7.25
C ILE A 108 -4.21 3.89 6.65
N ASP A 109 -3.39 2.98 7.17
CA ASP A 109 -3.45 1.55 6.82
C ASP A 109 -4.48 0.85 7.73
N ILE A 110 -5.55 0.36 7.13
CA ILE A 110 -6.64 -0.29 7.85
C ILE A 110 -6.51 -1.80 7.66
N GLY A 111 -6.54 -2.54 8.76
CA GLY A 111 -6.64 -3.99 8.73
C GLY A 111 -7.80 -4.47 7.84
N GLY A 112 -7.60 -5.62 7.18
CA GLY A 112 -8.55 -6.14 6.18
C GLY A 112 -9.74 -6.88 6.76
N ASP A 113 -9.88 -6.87 8.08
CA ASP A 113 -10.83 -7.62 8.88
C ASP A 113 -11.78 -6.67 9.63
N ALA A 114 -12.73 -7.26 10.36
CA ALA A 114 -13.71 -6.50 11.12
C ALA A 114 -13.05 -5.68 12.25
N GLU A 115 -11.94 -6.13 12.82
CA GLU A 115 -11.27 -5.43 13.93
C GLU A 115 -10.56 -4.17 13.45
N GLY A 116 -9.81 -4.25 12.34
CA GLY A 116 -9.18 -3.07 11.70
C GLY A 116 -10.22 -2.05 11.24
N ALA A 117 -11.34 -2.52 10.67
CA ALA A 117 -12.45 -1.65 10.31
C ALA A 117 -13.11 -0.98 11.53
N LEU A 118 -13.25 -1.71 12.64
CA LEU A 118 -13.79 -1.19 13.90
C LEU A 118 -12.86 -0.16 14.54
N ALA A 119 -11.54 -0.32 14.41
CA ALA A 119 -10.55 0.64 14.88
C ALA A 119 -10.72 2.03 14.24
N LEU A 120 -11.24 2.11 13.01
CA LEU A 120 -11.59 3.40 12.40
C LEU A 120 -12.86 4.03 12.93
N LYS A 121 -13.80 3.23 13.45
CA LYS A 121 -15.12 3.69 13.87
C LYS A 121 -15.02 4.79 14.93
N GLN A 122 -14.04 4.70 15.83
CA GLN A 122 -13.81 5.70 16.87
C GLN A 122 -13.40 7.08 16.32
N PHE A 123 -12.74 7.13 15.15
CA PHE A 123 -12.34 8.38 14.50
C PHE A 123 -13.33 8.84 13.43
N GLN A 124 -14.41 8.09 13.17
CA GLN A 124 -15.33 8.31 12.05
C GLN A 124 -15.74 9.78 11.91
N LYS A 125 -16.21 10.41 13.00
CA LYS A 125 -16.65 11.81 12.97
C LYS A 125 -15.53 12.77 12.57
N ARG A 126 -14.32 12.55 13.09
CA ARG A 126 -13.15 13.41 12.86
C ARG A 126 -12.61 13.21 11.44
N ILE A 127 -12.57 11.98 10.95
CA ILE A 127 -12.21 11.64 9.56
C ILE A 127 -13.18 12.30 8.58
N ILE A 128 -14.49 12.22 8.84
CA ILE A 128 -15.51 12.88 8.00
C ILE A 128 -15.32 14.40 8.00
N GLN A 129 -15.14 15.01 9.18
CA GLN A 129 -14.95 16.47 9.31
C GLN A 129 -13.69 16.98 8.62
N ALA A 130 -12.59 16.23 8.66
CA ALA A 130 -11.34 16.58 8.02
C ALA A 130 -11.40 16.46 6.47
N GLY A 131 -12.36 15.70 5.95
CA GLY A 131 -12.40 15.28 4.56
C GLY A 131 -11.52 14.05 4.34
N TYR A 132 -12.10 13.01 3.73
CA TYR A 132 -11.43 11.74 3.56
C TYR A 132 -11.74 11.05 2.24
N LEU A 133 -10.88 10.09 1.90
CA LEU A 133 -11.10 9.10 0.85
C LEU A 133 -10.79 7.72 1.43
N LEU A 134 -11.81 6.86 1.51
CA LEU A 134 -11.62 5.45 1.82
C LEU A 134 -11.44 4.68 0.50
N VAL A 135 -10.27 4.10 0.32
CA VAL A 135 -9.87 3.34 -0.87
C VAL A 135 -9.94 1.85 -0.57
N LEU A 136 -10.70 1.11 -1.38
CA LEU A 136 -10.74 -0.34 -1.32
C LEU A 136 -9.77 -0.93 -2.35
N VAL A 137 -8.67 -1.53 -1.87
CA VAL A 137 -7.69 -2.25 -2.69
C VAL A 137 -8.17 -3.68 -2.91
N VAL A 138 -8.38 -4.01 -4.18
CA VAL A 138 -8.99 -5.27 -4.59
C VAL A 138 -7.98 -6.13 -5.34
N ASN A 139 -7.78 -7.35 -4.85
CA ASN A 139 -7.10 -8.39 -5.60
C ASN A 139 -8.14 -9.41 -6.10
N ALA A 140 -8.30 -9.51 -7.43
CA ALA A 140 -9.27 -10.42 -8.05
C ALA A 140 -8.97 -11.90 -7.75
N PHE A 141 -7.76 -12.24 -7.35
CA PHE A 141 -7.30 -13.60 -7.07
C PHE A 141 -7.37 -13.95 -5.57
N ARG A 142 -8.32 -13.36 -4.85
CA ARG A 142 -8.64 -13.70 -3.46
C ARG A 142 -10.06 -14.26 -3.35
N PRO A 143 -10.31 -15.28 -2.51
CA PRO A 143 -11.63 -15.88 -2.37
C PRO A 143 -12.75 -14.90 -2.03
N GLN A 144 -12.42 -13.81 -1.31
CA GLN A 144 -13.36 -12.79 -0.86
C GLN A 144 -13.61 -11.67 -1.90
N THR A 145 -12.86 -11.63 -3.00
CA THR A 145 -12.94 -10.56 -4.00
C THR A 145 -12.82 -11.07 -5.44
N CYS A 146 -13.01 -12.38 -5.67
CA CYS A 146 -12.91 -13.01 -6.99
C CYS A 146 -14.16 -12.90 -7.86
N THR A 147 -15.19 -12.17 -7.44
CA THR A 147 -16.34 -11.80 -8.26
C THR A 147 -16.79 -10.38 -7.96
N VAL A 148 -17.53 -9.77 -8.87
CA VAL A 148 -18.11 -8.42 -8.69
C VAL A 148 -18.98 -8.36 -7.43
N GLU A 149 -19.84 -9.36 -7.22
CA GLU A 149 -20.75 -9.44 -6.07
C GLU A 149 -19.98 -9.54 -4.75
N LYS A 150 -18.86 -10.27 -4.76
CA LYS A 150 -18.01 -10.42 -3.57
C LYS A 150 -17.28 -9.12 -3.23
N ILE A 151 -16.82 -8.37 -4.23
CA ILE A 151 -16.24 -7.03 -4.04
C ILE A 151 -17.31 -6.09 -3.46
N GLU A 152 -18.51 -6.10 -4.02
CA GLU A 152 -19.63 -5.28 -3.55
C GLU A 152 -20.03 -5.63 -2.10
N LEU A 153 -20.06 -6.93 -1.77
CA LEU A 153 -20.32 -7.40 -0.41
C LEU A 153 -19.24 -6.94 0.57
N MET A 154 -17.97 -7.03 0.18
CA MET A 154 -16.85 -6.54 0.99
C MET A 154 -16.94 -5.03 1.23
N CYS A 155 -17.23 -4.27 0.16
CA CYS A 155 -17.45 -2.83 0.23
C CYS A 155 -18.55 -2.50 1.27
N ARG A 156 -19.73 -3.08 1.12
CA ARG A 156 -20.87 -2.84 2.04
C ARG A 156 -20.53 -3.17 3.50
N ARG A 157 -19.93 -4.34 3.75
CA ARG A 157 -19.52 -4.74 5.10
C ARG A 157 -18.52 -3.77 5.71
N MET A 158 -17.55 -3.32 4.93
CA MET A 158 -16.56 -2.35 5.40
C MET A 158 -17.25 -1.04 5.79
N GLU A 159 -18.14 -0.52 4.95
CA GLU A 159 -18.89 0.70 5.25
C GLU A 159 -19.75 0.59 6.50
N GLU A 160 -20.42 -0.56 6.67
CA GLU A 160 -21.25 -0.85 7.85
C GLU A 160 -20.42 -0.83 9.14
N ILE A 161 -19.23 -1.46 9.14
CA ILE A 161 -18.39 -1.59 10.32
C ILE A 161 -17.72 -0.26 10.68
N CYS A 162 -17.04 0.39 9.72
CA CYS A 162 -16.29 1.61 10.01
C CYS A 162 -17.17 2.88 10.00
N GLY A 163 -18.36 2.83 9.38
CA GLY A 163 -19.24 3.98 9.20
C GLY A 163 -18.74 5.02 8.19
N LEU A 164 -17.75 4.68 7.38
CA LEU A 164 -17.22 5.53 6.30
C LEU A 164 -17.66 4.95 4.95
N LYS A 165 -17.84 5.81 3.95
CA LYS A 165 -18.17 5.39 2.59
C LYS A 165 -16.90 5.14 1.79
N VAL A 166 -16.86 4.02 1.08
CA VAL A 166 -15.79 3.74 0.12
C VAL A 166 -15.95 4.72 -1.03
N GLY A 167 -14.91 5.52 -1.27
CA GLY A 167 -14.93 6.55 -2.29
C GLY A 167 -14.23 6.14 -3.59
N ALA A 168 -13.39 5.10 -3.57
CA ALA A 168 -12.72 4.61 -4.76
C ALA A 168 -12.20 3.17 -4.62
N LEU A 169 -11.94 2.53 -5.76
CA LEU A 169 -11.25 1.26 -5.86
C LEU A 169 -9.84 1.41 -6.41
N ILE A 170 -8.98 0.45 -6.07
CA ILE A 170 -7.70 0.19 -6.72
C ILE A 170 -7.67 -1.28 -7.12
N SER A 171 -7.28 -1.57 -8.37
CA SER A 171 -7.03 -2.94 -8.81
C SER A 171 -5.59 -3.32 -8.49
N ASN A 172 -5.40 -4.40 -7.74
CA ASN A 172 -4.09 -4.92 -7.39
C ASN A 172 -4.06 -6.45 -7.45
N SER A 173 -3.73 -6.99 -8.62
CA SER A 173 -3.66 -8.44 -8.83
C SER A 173 -2.46 -9.13 -8.18
N HIS A 174 -1.65 -8.43 -7.37
CA HIS A 174 -0.29 -8.85 -7.01
C HIS A 174 -0.18 -10.31 -6.53
N LEU A 175 0.26 -11.18 -7.44
CA LEU A 175 0.64 -12.58 -7.28
C LEU A 175 2.18 -12.71 -7.33
N MET A 176 2.87 -11.83 -6.59
CA MET A 176 4.34 -11.78 -6.47
C MET A 176 5.07 -12.20 -7.76
N ASN A 177 5.94 -13.21 -7.71
CA ASN A 177 6.78 -13.62 -8.83
C ASN A 177 6.03 -14.33 -9.97
N GLU A 178 4.76 -14.68 -9.78
CA GLU A 178 3.91 -15.34 -10.78
C GLU A 178 2.96 -14.37 -11.49
N THR A 179 3.02 -13.08 -11.14
CA THR A 179 2.20 -12.05 -11.80
C THR A 179 2.65 -11.89 -13.24
N THR A 180 1.72 -11.96 -14.19
CA THR A 180 1.95 -11.62 -15.61
C THR A 180 1.09 -10.42 -16.02
N VAL A 181 1.32 -9.87 -17.21
CA VAL A 181 0.51 -8.77 -17.75
C VAL A 181 -0.95 -9.22 -17.90
N GLU A 182 -1.18 -10.47 -18.33
CA GLU A 182 -2.51 -11.06 -18.46
C GLU A 182 -3.24 -11.07 -17.12
N THR A 183 -2.58 -11.55 -16.05
CA THR A 183 -3.09 -11.53 -14.67
C THR A 183 -3.47 -10.12 -14.21
N VAL A 184 -2.67 -9.11 -14.55
CA VAL A 184 -2.98 -7.71 -14.23
C VAL A 184 -4.21 -7.23 -15.01
N THR A 185 -4.28 -7.51 -16.31
CA THR A 185 -5.40 -7.10 -17.16
C THR A 185 -6.72 -7.80 -16.80
N GLU A 186 -6.69 -9.09 -16.47
CA GLU A 186 -7.87 -9.84 -16.02
C GLU A 186 -8.40 -9.29 -14.70
N GLY A 187 -7.52 -9.10 -13.71
CA GLY A 187 -7.92 -8.53 -12.43
C GLY A 187 -8.44 -7.10 -12.59
N TYR A 188 -7.82 -6.29 -13.46
CA TYR A 188 -8.32 -4.98 -13.83
C TYR A 188 -9.75 -5.03 -14.37
N GLN A 189 -10.06 -5.89 -15.34
CA GLN A 189 -11.39 -5.98 -15.95
C GLN A 189 -12.47 -6.30 -14.90
N LEU A 190 -12.19 -7.24 -14.00
CA LEU A 190 -13.11 -7.61 -12.93
C LEU A 190 -13.35 -6.44 -11.96
N VAL A 191 -12.29 -5.75 -11.54
CA VAL A 191 -12.39 -4.58 -10.64
C VAL A 191 -13.07 -3.40 -11.34
N GLN A 192 -12.83 -3.18 -12.63
CA GLN A 192 -13.48 -2.14 -13.41
C GLN A 192 -15.00 -2.39 -13.50
N ASN A 193 -15.41 -3.64 -13.70
CA ASN A 193 -16.83 -4.02 -13.70
C ASN A 193 -17.48 -3.79 -12.33
N ALA A 194 -16.78 -4.11 -11.24
CA ALA A 194 -17.24 -3.83 -9.89
C ALA A 194 -17.34 -2.32 -9.62
N ALA A 195 -16.33 -1.54 -10.02
CA ALA A 195 -16.32 -0.09 -9.91
C ALA A 195 -17.51 0.55 -10.63
N ARG A 196 -17.76 0.15 -11.90
CA ARG A 196 -18.92 0.60 -12.69
C ARG A 196 -20.25 0.26 -12.02
N ARG A 197 -20.41 -0.97 -11.53
CA ARG A 197 -21.64 -1.41 -10.86
C ARG A 197 -21.93 -0.64 -9.58
N MET A 198 -20.88 -0.32 -8.80
CA MET A 198 -21.00 0.44 -7.57
C MET A 198 -21.03 1.97 -7.78
N GLY A 199 -20.83 2.45 -9.01
CA GLY A 199 -20.72 3.88 -9.31
C GLY A 199 -19.48 4.53 -8.69
N LEU A 200 -18.42 3.75 -8.43
CA LEU A 200 -17.18 4.21 -7.81
C LEU A 200 -16.06 4.41 -8.85
N PRO A 201 -15.18 5.39 -8.67
CA PRO A 201 -13.99 5.54 -9.49
C PRO A 201 -12.98 4.42 -9.22
N LEU A 202 -12.29 4.00 -10.27
CA LEU A 202 -11.10 3.15 -10.19
C LEU A 202 -9.86 4.02 -10.38
N LEU A 203 -9.09 4.24 -9.32
CA LEU A 203 -7.97 5.19 -9.34
C LEU A 203 -6.79 4.65 -10.12
N TYR A 204 -6.40 3.41 -9.85
CA TYR A 204 -5.17 2.84 -10.41
C TYR A 204 -5.30 1.35 -10.67
N VAL A 205 -4.50 0.89 -11.62
CA VAL A 205 -4.13 -0.52 -11.78
C VAL A 205 -2.69 -0.69 -11.31
N GLY A 206 -2.49 -1.50 -10.28
CA GLY A 206 -1.16 -1.86 -9.80
C GLY A 206 -0.52 -2.95 -10.63
N THR A 207 0.75 -2.77 -10.96
CA THR A 207 1.61 -3.78 -11.59
C THR A 207 3.01 -3.70 -10.98
N SER A 208 3.82 -4.76 -11.13
CA SER A 208 5.20 -4.69 -10.66
C SER A 208 6.01 -3.72 -11.55
N PRO A 209 7.08 -3.09 -11.05
CA PRO A 209 7.89 -2.17 -11.84
C PRO A 209 8.49 -2.81 -13.10
N GLU A 210 8.74 -4.12 -13.08
CA GLU A 210 9.27 -4.89 -14.20
C GLU A 210 8.25 -5.03 -15.33
N LEU A 211 6.95 -5.12 -15.00
CA LEU A 211 5.85 -5.31 -15.96
C LEU A 211 5.21 -3.99 -16.39
N TYR A 212 5.67 -2.84 -15.87
CA TYR A 212 5.02 -1.54 -16.05
C TYR A 212 4.77 -1.19 -17.51
N GLU A 213 5.83 -1.19 -18.32
CA GLU A 213 5.76 -0.79 -19.74
C GLU A 213 4.81 -1.68 -20.54
N ASP A 214 4.85 -2.99 -20.31
CA ASP A 214 4.01 -3.94 -21.03
C ASP A 214 2.56 -3.90 -20.55
N THR A 215 2.34 -3.62 -19.25
CA THR A 215 1.00 -3.36 -18.70
C THR A 215 0.39 -2.09 -19.31
N VAL A 216 1.17 -1.00 -19.44
CA VAL A 216 0.71 0.25 -20.07
C VAL A 216 0.32 0.01 -21.53
N LYS A 217 1.09 -0.78 -22.28
CA LYS A 217 0.73 -1.17 -23.66
C LYS A 217 -0.52 -2.02 -23.71
N ALA A 218 -0.67 -3.00 -22.82
CA ALA A 218 -1.81 -3.90 -22.80
C ALA A 218 -3.12 -3.19 -22.42
N LEU A 219 -3.03 -2.14 -21.60
CA LEU A 219 -4.15 -1.27 -21.22
C LEU A 219 -4.23 0.02 -22.06
N ALA A 220 -3.57 0.06 -23.23
CA ALA A 220 -3.62 1.21 -24.12
C ALA A 220 -5.07 1.51 -24.55
N GLY A 221 -5.51 2.74 -24.31
CA GLY A 221 -6.89 3.19 -24.59
C GLY A 221 -7.81 3.18 -23.35
N GLU A 222 -7.40 2.53 -22.27
CA GLU A 222 -8.11 2.64 -20.99
C GLU A 222 -7.81 3.97 -20.29
N ARG A 223 -8.80 4.49 -19.57
CA ARG A 223 -8.66 5.77 -18.85
C ARG A 223 -7.92 5.64 -17.51
N VAL A 224 -7.82 4.42 -16.98
CA VAL A 224 -7.20 4.18 -15.68
C VAL A 224 -5.68 4.27 -15.81
N PRO A 225 -5.00 5.05 -14.95
CA PRO A 225 -3.55 5.04 -14.92
C PRO A 225 -2.98 3.76 -14.29
N VAL A 226 -1.87 3.28 -14.85
CA VAL A 226 -1.07 2.19 -14.29
C VAL A 226 -0.08 2.74 -13.26
N TRP A 227 0.03 2.08 -12.11
CA TRP A 227 0.99 2.41 -11.06
C TRP A 227 2.02 1.28 -10.91
N PRO A 228 3.34 1.56 -11.01
CA PRO A 228 4.38 0.57 -10.74
C PRO A 228 4.57 0.41 -9.22
N VAL A 229 3.87 -0.55 -8.64
CA VAL A 229 3.82 -0.80 -7.19
C VAL A 229 5.12 -1.47 -6.75
N SER A 230 5.91 -0.77 -5.95
CA SER A 230 7.10 -1.36 -5.33
C SER A 230 6.73 -2.13 -4.06
N ARG A 231 7.40 -3.26 -3.81
CA ARG A 231 7.29 -4.01 -2.56
C ARG A 231 8.26 -3.46 -1.52
N TYR A 232 7.73 -3.04 -0.38
CA TYR A 232 8.49 -2.60 0.79
C TYR A 232 8.41 -3.62 1.93
N MET A 233 7.39 -4.48 1.93
CA MET A 233 7.16 -5.50 2.94
C MET A 233 7.70 -6.86 2.47
N LEU A 234 8.64 -7.40 3.25
CA LEU A 234 9.26 -8.69 2.97
C LEU A 234 8.56 -9.81 3.73
N LEU A 235 8.54 -10.99 3.12
CA LEU A 235 8.13 -12.22 3.75
C LEU A 235 9.17 -12.61 4.81
N PRO A 236 8.77 -13.27 5.92
CA PRO A 236 9.69 -13.68 6.98
C PRO A 236 10.90 -14.50 6.51
N TRP A 237 10.78 -15.21 5.39
CA TRP A 237 11.81 -16.04 4.78
C TRP A 237 12.60 -15.36 3.64
N GLU A 238 12.22 -14.15 3.24
CA GLU A 238 12.99 -13.40 2.24
C GLU A 238 14.31 -12.88 2.87
N PRO A 239 15.47 -13.07 2.20
CA PRO A 239 16.74 -12.58 2.70
C PRO A 239 16.70 -11.08 3.00
N GLY A 240 16.89 -10.72 4.28
CA GLY A 240 16.83 -9.34 4.75
C GLY A 240 15.58 -8.96 5.54
N ALA A 241 14.61 -9.87 5.67
CA ALA A 241 13.52 -9.74 6.65
C ALA A 241 14.08 -9.70 8.07
N ILE A 242 13.51 -8.85 8.93
CA ILE A 242 13.95 -8.66 10.33
C ILE A 242 14.05 -10.00 11.09
N TRP A 243 13.19 -10.95 10.75
CA TRP A 243 13.09 -12.29 11.35
C TRP A 243 14.10 -13.31 10.82
N ALA A 244 14.65 -13.11 9.62
CA ALA A 244 15.66 -14.00 9.04
C ALA A 244 17.08 -13.72 9.57
N THR A 245 17.35 -12.50 10.06
CA THR A 245 18.71 -12.07 10.42
C THR A 245 18.87 -11.54 11.84
N GLY A 246 17.80 -11.42 12.64
CA GLY A 246 17.85 -10.91 14.03
C GLY A 246 18.31 -9.46 14.18
N PHE A 247 18.63 -8.81 13.06
CA PHE A 247 19.00 -7.40 12.92
C PHE A 247 18.28 -6.86 11.69
N PRO A 248 17.79 -5.60 11.70
CA PRO A 248 17.32 -4.96 10.48
C PRO A 248 18.47 -4.96 9.46
N ALA A 249 18.28 -5.63 8.32
CA ALA A 249 19.33 -5.79 7.34
C ALA A 249 19.86 -4.42 6.90
N ARG A 250 21.13 -4.14 7.23
CA ARG A 250 21.82 -2.86 7.00
C ARG A 250 21.83 -2.39 5.53
N HIS A 251 21.39 -3.22 4.60
CA HIS A 251 21.45 -2.99 3.15
C HIS A 251 20.09 -2.88 2.45
N HIS A 252 18.94 -2.99 3.15
CA HIS A 252 17.65 -3.03 2.44
C HIS A 252 17.19 -1.68 1.90
N ALA A 253 17.44 -0.59 2.64
CA ALA A 253 17.17 0.77 2.15
C ALA A 253 17.95 1.11 0.86
N GLY A 254 19.10 0.45 0.64
CA GLY A 254 19.98 0.71 -0.50
C GLY A 254 19.54 0.09 -1.83
N ARG A 255 18.62 -0.88 -1.84
CA ARG A 255 18.01 -1.42 -3.08
C ARG A 255 16.68 -0.76 -3.42
N ILE A 256 15.93 -0.40 -2.39
CA ILE A 256 14.60 0.19 -2.51
C ILE A 256 14.67 1.64 -3.06
N PHE A 257 15.82 2.33 -2.89
CA PHE A 257 15.92 3.76 -3.14
C PHE A 257 17.23 4.23 -3.83
N ARG A 258 17.75 3.48 -4.83
CA ARG A 258 18.91 3.98 -5.62
C ARG A 258 18.52 5.17 -6.50
N GLU A 259 18.98 6.35 -6.13
CA GLU A 259 19.37 7.37 -7.11
C GLU A 259 20.74 6.97 -7.69
N LYS A 260 20.78 6.75 -9.02
CA LYS A 260 21.92 6.52 -9.94
C LYS A 260 23.22 5.86 -9.42
N GLY A 261 23.69 4.85 -10.16
CA GLY A 261 25.14 4.73 -10.42
C GLY A 261 25.83 3.37 -10.37
N GLN A 262 25.17 2.25 -10.03
CA GLN A 262 25.83 0.94 -10.11
C GLN A 262 24.86 -0.14 -10.62
N SER A 263 25.27 -0.83 -11.68
CA SER A 263 24.59 -2.02 -12.22
C SER A 263 24.76 -3.22 -11.29
N PRO A 264 23.79 -4.14 -11.15
CA PRO A 264 23.95 -5.38 -10.40
C PRO A 264 24.90 -6.40 -11.09
N PHE A 265 25.35 -6.14 -12.32
CA PHE A 265 26.07 -7.11 -13.15
C PHE A 265 27.56 -6.79 -13.35
N GLN A 266 28.29 -6.46 -12.29
CA GLN A 266 29.77 -6.34 -12.36
C GLN A 266 30.54 -7.43 -11.60
N ASN A 267 29.88 -8.41 -10.98
CA ASN A 267 30.57 -9.53 -10.32
C ASN A 267 30.04 -10.92 -10.69
N LEU A 268 29.42 -11.09 -11.86
CA LEU A 268 29.27 -12.41 -12.49
C LEU A 268 30.52 -12.67 -13.34
N GLY A 269 31.61 -13.00 -12.67
CA GLY A 269 32.90 -13.16 -13.34
C GLY A 269 34.06 -13.58 -12.45
N ARG A 270 33.83 -14.39 -11.39
CA ARG A 270 34.86 -15.24 -10.78
C ARG A 270 34.22 -16.53 -10.29
N GLY A 271 34.71 -17.65 -10.81
CA GLY A 271 34.19 -18.99 -10.57
C GLY A 271 34.22 -19.40 -9.11
N ILE A 272 33.28 -20.28 -8.75
CA ILE A 272 33.32 -21.08 -7.54
C ILE A 272 34.48 -22.07 -7.71
N PRO A 273 35.50 -22.11 -6.82
CA PRO A 273 36.45 -23.22 -6.81
C PRO A 273 35.74 -24.50 -6.33
N PRO A 274 36.00 -25.65 -6.95
CA PRO A 274 35.26 -26.88 -6.70
C PRO A 274 35.85 -27.67 -5.53
N GLU A 275 35.47 -27.39 -4.28
CA GLU A 275 35.82 -28.28 -3.15
C GLU A 275 34.70 -28.32 -2.11
N ASN A 276 33.74 -29.23 -2.29
CA ASN A 276 33.18 -30.17 -1.30
C ASN A 276 31.81 -30.69 -1.78
N PHE A 277 31.88 -31.81 -2.52
CA PHE A 277 30.85 -32.77 -2.94
C PHE A 277 29.49 -32.26 -3.43
#